data_AF-A0A932LLI1-F1
#
_entry.id   AF-A0A932LLI1-F1
#
_cell.length_a   1.000
_cell.length_b   1.000
_cell.length_c   1.000
_cell.angle_alpha   90.00
_cell.angle_beta   90.00
_cell.angle_gamma   90.00
#
_symmetry.space_group_name_H-M   'P 1'
#
loop_
_entity.id
_entity.type
_entity.pdbx_description
1 polymer ?
#
loop_
_entity_poly.entity_id
_entity_poly.type
_entity_poly.pdbx_seq_one_letter_code
_entity_poly.pdbx_strand_id
1 'polypeptide(L)'
;MREVALYDPNREPASWMEMIQPTQYAVFLCDTENRTELTSDGHSLGPGMTRSCLIFDSLDEAEQYCRRTIADIPRLRCDVFDSRGRVNPPVATFVDPQFEGSLDSEAKATRMIRWACLLIAASLPLFWYTWRTRGEGWVGAFFGVQFVFVALRLLHWGYSMKEELRNRKVQSDLRKQQNVRSG
;
A
#
# COMPACT_ATOMS: atom_id res chain seq x y z
N MET A 1 -13.22 -2.98 -21.23
CA MET A 1 -13.18 -1.89 -20.21
C MET A 1 -14.55 -1.25 -20.00
N ARG A 2 -15.01 -1.10 -18.75
CA ARG A 2 -16.15 -0.25 -18.36
C ARG A 2 -15.80 0.60 -17.13
N GLU A 3 -16.19 1.86 -17.11
CA GLU A 3 -16.06 2.72 -15.92
C GLU A 3 -17.32 2.60 -15.04
N VAL A 4 -17.11 2.48 -13.73
CA VAL A 4 -18.16 2.21 -12.77
C VAL A 4 -17.99 3.08 -11.53
N ALA A 5 -19.03 3.82 -11.16
CA ALA A 5 -19.08 4.50 -9.86
C ALA A 5 -19.01 3.48 -8.70
N LEU A 6 -18.15 3.75 -7.72
CA LEU A 6 -17.97 2.88 -6.55
C LEU A 6 -19.27 2.71 -5.77
N TYR A 7 -20.02 3.81 -5.64
CA TYR A 7 -21.33 3.81 -5.03
C TYR A 7 -22.27 4.63 -5.88
N ASP A 8 -23.40 4.03 -6.25
CA ASP A 8 -24.48 4.71 -6.95
C ASP A 8 -25.81 4.31 -6.28
N PRO A 9 -26.50 5.24 -5.59
CA PRO A 9 -27.75 4.94 -4.88
C PRO A 9 -28.91 4.57 -5.81
N ASN A 10 -28.80 4.90 -7.11
CA ASN A 10 -29.86 4.63 -8.10
C ASN A 10 -29.61 3.31 -8.86
N ARG A 11 -28.56 2.57 -8.51
CA ARG A 11 -28.18 1.30 -9.14
C ARG A 11 -28.44 0.14 -8.19
N GLU A 12 -28.88 -0.99 -8.74
CA GLU A 12 -28.90 -2.28 -8.03
C GLU A 12 -27.90 -3.25 -8.67
N PRO A 13 -26.85 -3.69 -7.94
CA PRO A 13 -26.46 -3.28 -6.59
C PRO A 13 -25.78 -1.91 -6.54
N ALA A 14 -25.99 -1.19 -5.43
CA ALA A 14 -25.44 0.15 -5.26
C ALA A 14 -23.90 0.13 -5.18
N SER A 15 -23.33 -0.92 -4.59
CA SER A 15 -21.89 -1.12 -4.46
C SER A 15 -21.27 -1.77 -5.69
N TRP A 16 -20.15 -1.22 -6.17
CA TRP A 16 -19.40 -1.81 -7.27
C TRP A 16 -18.86 -3.22 -6.96
N MET A 17 -18.59 -3.54 -5.69
CA MET A 17 -18.05 -4.84 -5.28
C MET A 17 -19.03 -5.99 -5.52
N GLU A 18 -20.33 -5.70 -5.54
CA GLU A 18 -21.35 -6.69 -5.84
C GLU A 18 -21.56 -6.87 -7.35
N MET A 19 -20.98 -5.99 -8.18
CA MET A 19 -21.09 -6.04 -9.64
C MET A 19 -19.90 -6.72 -10.33
N ILE A 20 -18.77 -6.83 -9.64
CA ILE A 20 -17.55 -7.42 -10.21
C ILE A 20 -17.67 -8.95 -10.19
N GLN A 21 -17.53 -9.57 -11.36
CA GLN A 21 -17.54 -11.02 -11.48
C GLN A 21 -16.20 -11.62 -11.03
N PRO A 22 -16.14 -12.90 -10.63
CA PRO A 22 -14.89 -13.55 -10.19
C PRO A 22 -13.73 -13.48 -11.18
N THR A 23 -14.03 -13.41 -12.48
CA THR A 23 -13.03 -13.31 -13.57
C THR A 23 -12.64 -11.88 -13.91
N GLN A 24 -13.37 -10.89 -13.39
CA GLN A 24 -13.16 -9.47 -13.68
C GLN A 24 -12.19 -8.84 -12.67
N TYR A 25 -11.53 -7.78 -13.13
CA TYR A 25 -10.56 -7.01 -12.35
C TYR A 25 -10.94 -5.54 -12.32
N ALA A 26 -10.83 -4.91 -11.15
CA ALA A 26 -11.06 -3.49 -10.97
C ALA A 26 -9.73 -2.75 -10.85
N VAL A 27 -9.56 -1.71 -11.66
CA VAL A 27 -8.40 -0.82 -11.64
C VAL A 27 -8.82 0.50 -11.02
N PHE A 28 -8.03 0.94 -10.04
CA PHE A 28 -8.12 2.26 -9.45
C PHE A 28 -6.92 3.08 -9.86
N LEU A 29 -7.19 4.31 -10.28
CA LEU A 29 -6.16 5.26 -10.67
C LEU A 29 -5.97 6.23 -9.50
N CYS A 30 -4.72 6.41 -9.09
CA CYS A 30 -4.35 7.31 -8.00
C CYS A 30 -3.09 8.07 -8.40
N ASP A 31 -2.91 9.26 -7.86
CA ASP A 31 -1.65 9.98 -7.97
C ASP A 31 -0.61 9.33 -7.04
N THR A 32 0.61 9.18 -7.55
CA THR A 32 1.67 8.45 -6.86
C THR A 32 2.19 9.17 -5.61
N GLU A 33 2.15 10.50 -5.58
CA GLU A 33 2.67 11.30 -4.47
C GLU A 33 1.64 11.50 -3.37
N ASN A 34 0.42 11.92 -3.71
CA ASN A 34 -0.58 12.32 -2.72
C ASN A 34 -1.67 11.25 -2.51
N ARG A 35 -1.66 10.15 -3.28
CA ARG A 35 -2.65 9.07 -3.25
C ARG A 35 -4.10 9.54 -3.44
N THR A 36 -4.30 10.69 -4.07
CA THR A 36 -5.63 11.14 -4.47
C THR A 36 -6.10 10.30 -5.64
N GLU A 37 -7.37 9.91 -5.63
CA GLU A 37 -7.95 9.17 -6.75
C GLU A 37 -7.98 10.10 -7.97
N LEU A 38 -7.57 9.57 -9.12
CA LEU A 38 -7.53 10.25 -10.39
C LEU A 38 -8.64 9.71 -11.30
N THR A 39 -9.16 10.57 -12.17
CA THR A 39 -10.01 10.13 -13.29
C THR A 39 -9.16 9.42 -14.36
N SER A 40 -9.82 8.78 -15.33
CA SER A 40 -9.16 8.22 -16.53
C SER A 40 -8.29 9.23 -17.27
N ASP A 41 -8.64 10.51 -17.19
CA ASP A 41 -7.96 11.62 -17.87
C ASP A 41 -6.81 12.21 -17.05
N GLY A 42 -6.53 11.66 -15.85
CA GLY A 42 -5.44 12.11 -14.98
C GLY A 42 -5.77 13.30 -14.09
N HIS A 43 -7.03 13.72 -14.00
CA HIS A 43 -7.44 14.81 -13.12
C HIS A 43 -7.73 14.29 -11.71
N SER A 44 -7.27 15.02 -10.69
CA SER A 44 -7.58 14.68 -9.29
C SER A 44 -9.07 14.81 -9.00
N LEU A 45 -9.68 13.77 -8.43
CA LEU A 45 -11.04 13.87 -7.93
C LEU A 45 -11.10 14.83 -6.75
N GLY A 46 -11.85 15.91 -6.92
CA GLY A 46 -12.15 16.85 -5.86
C GLY A 46 -13.12 16.29 -4.81
N PRO A 47 -13.19 16.89 -3.61
CA PRO A 47 -14.20 16.53 -2.62
C PRO A 47 -15.61 16.73 -3.19
N GLY A 48 -16.41 15.65 -3.17
CA GLY A 48 -17.78 15.65 -3.69
C GLY A 48 -17.95 15.02 -5.08
N MET A 49 -16.86 14.67 -5.79
CA MET A 49 -16.95 13.89 -7.02
C MET A 49 -17.20 12.40 -6.74
N THR A 50 -18.02 11.77 -7.59
CA THR A 50 -18.29 10.34 -7.52
C THR A 50 -17.03 9.57 -7.89
N ARG A 51 -16.52 8.81 -6.93
CA ARG A 51 -15.37 7.93 -7.14
C ARG A 51 -15.76 6.81 -8.09
N SER A 52 -14.88 6.49 -9.02
CA SER A 52 -15.07 5.41 -9.99
C SER A 52 -13.90 4.43 -9.99
N CYS A 53 -14.14 3.25 -10.53
CA CYS A 53 -13.11 2.29 -10.92
C CYS A 53 -13.36 1.81 -12.34
N LEU A 54 -12.31 1.28 -12.96
CA LEU A 54 -12.36 0.70 -14.29
C LEU A 54 -12.41 -0.81 -14.16
N ILE A 55 -13.43 -1.45 -14.70
CA ILE A 55 -13.58 -2.92 -14.69
C ILE A 55 -13.14 -3.49 -16.04
N PHE A 56 -12.30 -4.52 -15.98
CA PHE A 56 -11.77 -5.27 -17.11
C PHE A 56 -12.14 -6.75 -16.99
N ASP A 57 -12.31 -7.42 -18.13
CA ASP A 57 -12.70 -8.83 -18.17
C ASP A 57 -11.51 -9.79 -18.00
N SER A 58 -10.29 -9.27 -18.14
CA SER A 58 -9.05 -10.02 -17.91
C SER A 58 -7.97 -9.16 -17.27
N LEU A 59 -7.06 -9.82 -16.56
CA LEU A 59 -5.90 -9.18 -15.95
C LEU A 59 -4.95 -8.60 -17.02
N ASP A 60 -4.82 -9.27 -18.17
CA ASP A 60 -3.96 -8.84 -19.26
C ASP A 60 -4.44 -7.52 -19.88
N GLU A 61 -5.76 -7.38 -20.11
CA GLU A 61 -6.36 -6.13 -20.60
C GLU A 61 -6.13 -4.98 -19.61
N ALA A 62 -6.32 -5.26 -18.30
CA ALA A 62 -6.06 -4.29 -17.24
C ALA A 62 -4.59 -3.86 -17.21
N GLU A 63 -3.65 -4.82 -17.31
CA GLU A 63 -2.21 -4.54 -17.32
C GLU A 63 -1.79 -3.71 -18.54
N GLN A 64 -2.28 -4.06 -19.74
CA GLN A 64 -2.01 -3.30 -20.95
C GLN A 64 -2.54 -1.86 -20.84
N TYR A 65 -3.75 -1.68 -20.32
CA TYR A 65 -4.31 -0.36 -20.06
C TYR A 65 -3.42 0.42 -19.10
N CYS A 66 -3.09 -0.16 -17.94
CA CYS A 66 -2.28 0.51 -16.92
C CYS A 66 -0.93 0.98 -17.48
N ARG A 67 -0.23 0.12 -18.23
CA ARG A 67 1.07 0.47 -18.83
C ARG A 67 0.96 1.61 -19.82
N ARG A 68 -0.09 1.64 -20.66
CA ARG A 68 -0.33 2.72 -21.62
C ARG A 68 -0.65 4.03 -20.88
N THR A 69 -1.58 4.01 -19.94
CA THR A 69 -1.99 5.19 -19.19
C THR A 69 -0.84 5.79 -18.37
N ILE A 70 0.02 4.95 -17.77
CA ILE A 70 1.20 5.41 -17.04
C ILE A 70 2.23 6.03 -17.99
N ALA A 71 2.41 5.49 -19.20
CA ALA A 71 3.31 6.08 -20.19
C ALA A 71 2.84 7.48 -20.62
N ASP A 72 1.52 7.70 -20.69
CA ASP A 72 0.93 9.00 -21.00
C ASP A 72 0.94 9.96 -19.79
N ILE A 73 0.78 9.42 -18.57
CA ILE A 73 0.66 10.17 -17.32
C ILE A 73 1.63 9.57 -16.28
N PRO A 74 2.91 9.98 -16.25
CA PRO A 74 3.94 9.33 -15.42
C PRO A 74 3.69 9.39 -13.90
N ARG A 75 2.92 10.38 -13.41
CA ARG A 75 2.59 10.50 -11.98
C ARG A 75 1.45 9.58 -11.55
N LEU A 76 0.84 8.87 -12.47
CA LEU A 76 -0.30 8.00 -12.22
C LEU A 76 0.16 6.61 -11.73
N ARG A 77 -0.57 6.11 -10.74
CA ARG A 77 -0.45 4.77 -10.18
C ARG A 77 -1.74 4.02 -10.44
N CYS A 78 -1.62 2.82 -11.00
CA CYS A 78 -2.74 1.91 -11.18
C CYS A 78 -2.68 0.79 -10.14
N ASP A 79 -3.71 0.66 -9.32
CA ASP A 79 -3.88 -0.49 -8.42
C ASP A 79 -4.99 -1.40 -8.95
N VAL A 80 -4.65 -2.65 -9.26
CA VAL A 80 -5.56 -3.66 -9.81
C VAL A 80 -6.01 -4.61 -8.70
N PHE A 81 -7.31 -4.79 -8.54
CA PHE A 81 -7.94 -5.67 -7.56
C PHE A 81 -8.77 -6.75 -8.25
N ASP A 82 -8.89 -7.90 -7.58
CA ASP A 82 -9.80 -8.96 -8.00
C ASP A 82 -11.24 -8.67 -7.52
N SER A 83 -12.14 -9.62 -7.77
CA SER A 83 -13.54 -9.58 -7.32
C SER A 83 -13.73 -9.45 -5.80
N ARG A 84 -12.71 -9.74 -4.98
CA ARG A 84 -12.78 -9.52 -3.52
C ARG A 84 -12.54 -8.06 -3.14
N GLY A 85 -12.22 -7.23 -4.13
CA GLY A 85 -12.06 -5.79 -4.01
C GLY A 85 -10.95 -5.39 -3.05
N ARG A 86 -11.15 -4.27 -2.34
CA ARG A 86 -10.14 -3.65 -1.47
C ARG A 86 -9.95 -4.36 -0.11
N VAL A 87 -10.62 -5.50 0.13
CA VAL A 87 -10.41 -6.31 1.34
C VAL A 87 -9.03 -6.95 1.33
N ASN A 88 -8.53 -7.30 0.14
CA ASN A 88 -7.20 -7.83 -0.06
C ASN A 88 -6.26 -6.76 -0.65
N PRO A 89 -4.93 -6.94 -0.50
CA PRO A 89 -3.98 -6.12 -1.24
C PRO A 89 -4.23 -6.24 -2.76
N PRO A 90 -3.89 -5.19 -3.54
CA PRO A 90 -4.03 -5.24 -4.98
C PRO A 90 -3.25 -6.41 -5.57
N VAL A 91 -3.87 -7.09 -6.53
CA VAL A 91 -3.31 -8.20 -7.29
C VAL A 91 -2.09 -7.75 -8.08
N ALA A 92 -2.11 -6.51 -8.58
CA ALA A 92 -0.98 -5.87 -9.23
C ALA A 92 -1.04 -4.36 -8.98
N THR A 93 0.13 -3.74 -8.85
CA THR A 93 0.28 -2.28 -8.81
C THR A 93 1.26 -1.90 -9.91
N PHE A 94 0.86 -0.97 -10.77
CA PHE A 94 1.70 -0.42 -11.83
C PHE A 94 1.96 1.05 -11.53
N VAL A 95 3.22 1.45 -11.62
CA VAL A 95 3.70 2.83 -11.43
C VAL A 95 4.80 3.05 -12.47
N ASP A 96 5.02 4.29 -12.88
CA ASP A 96 6.16 4.63 -13.72
C ASP A 96 7.49 4.30 -13.00
N PRO A 97 8.50 3.75 -13.70
CA PRO A 97 9.79 3.39 -13.10
C PRO A 97 10.49 4.54 -12.36
N GLN A 98 10.30 5.79 -12.79
CA GLN A 98 10.88 6.96 -12.12
C GLN A 98 10.26 7.21 -10.74
N PHE A 99 9.02 6.77 -10.54
CA PHE A 99 8.27 6.87 -9.29
C PHE A 99 8.18 5.54 -8.53
N GLU A 100 8.78 4.46 -9.03
CA GLU A 100 8.82 3.16 -8.35
C GLU A 100 9.56 3.26 -7.00
N GLY A 101 10.56 4.16 -6.91
CA GLY A 101 11.26 4.48 -5.65
C GLY A 101 10.42 5.28 -4.65
N SER A 102 9.34 5.94 -5.09
CA SER A 102 8.40 6.66 -4.22
C SER A 102 7.22 5.80 -3.77
N LEU A 103 7.22 4.49 -4.07
CA LEU A 103 6.38 3.50 -3.41
C LEU A 103 6.72 3.46 -1.91
N ASP A 104 6.12 4.40 -1.20
CA ASP A 104 6.32 4.82 0.18
C ASP A 104 6.43 3.66 1.18
N SER A 105 5.95 2.47 0.84
CA SER A 105 5.98 1.30 1.72
C SER A 105 7.39 0.85 2.10
N GLU A 106 8.39 0.90 1.19
CA GLU A 106 9.75 0.45 1.53
C GLU A 106 10.50 1.49 2.39
N ALA A 107 10.38 2.77 2.02
CA ALA A 107 10.93 3.88 2.81
C ALA A 107 10.25 4.02 4.18
N LYS A 108 8.92 3.84 4.25
CA LYS A 108 8.15 3.87 5.49
C LYS A 108 8.50 2.69 6.40
N ALA A 109 8.61 1.47 5.86
CA ALA A 109 9.05 0.31 6.64
C ALA A 109 10.45 0.53 7.23
N THR A 110 11.39 1.02 6.42
CA THR A 110 12.75 1.34 6.86
C THR A 110 12.76 2.46 7.92
N ARG A 111 11.94 3.50 7.74
CA ARG A 111 11.79 4.60 8.72
C ARG A 111 11.23 4.09 10.04
N MET A 112 10.22 3.20 10.02
CA MET A 112 9.65 2.60 11.24
C MET A 112 10.67 1.75 11.99
N ILE A 113 11.44 0.93 11.28
CA ILE A 113 12.54 0.14 11.88
C ILE A 113 13.59 1.07 12.50
N ARG A 114 13.96 2.15 11.81
CA ARG A 114 14.92 3.14 12.34
C ARG A 114 14.43 3.79 13.63
N TRP A 115 13.16 4.21 13.67
CA TRP A 115 12.56 4.78 14.88
C TRP A 115 12.51 3.78 16.04
N ALA A 116 12.21 2.52 15.76
CA ALA A 116 12.24 1.49 16.79
C ALA A 116 13.64 1.29 17.37
N CYS A 117 14.69 1.26 16.53
CA CYS A 117 16.08 1.18 17.00
C CYS A 117 16.46 2.39 17.87
N LEU A 118 16.03 3.60 17.49
CA LEU A 118 16.26 4.82 18.28
C LEU A 118 15.57 4.75 19.65
N LEU A 119 14.33 4.25 19.72
CA LEU A 119 13.60 4.09 20.98
C LEU A 119 14.27 3.05 21.90
N ILE A 120 14.77 1.95 21.34
CA ILE A 120 15.54 0.95 22.11
C ILE A 120 16.83 1.58 22.63
N ALA A 121 17.58 2.29 21.78
CA ALA A 121 18.79 2.98 22.19
C ALA A 121 18.53 4.03 23.28
N ALA A 122 17.42 4.78 23.18
CA ALA A 122 17.00 5.76 24.18
C ALA A 122 16.55 5.12 25.51
N SER A 123 16.11 3.87 25.50
CA SER A 123 15.74 3.14 26.72
C SER A 123 16.96 2.79 27.59
N LEU A 124 18.13 2.54 26.98
CA LEU A 124 19.35 2.14 27.70
C LEU A 124 19.85 3.20 28.70
N PRO A 125 19.96 4.51 28.35
CA PRO A 125 20.28 5.56 29.30
C PRO A 125 19.28 5.70 30.44
N LEU A 126 17.98 5.51 30.18
CA LEU A 126 16.92 5.57 31.19
C LEU A 126 17.08 4.46 32.24
N PHE A 127 17.35 3.23 31.79
CA PHE A 127 17.66 2.13 32.69
C PHE A 127 18.95 2.36 33.47
N TRP A 128 20.00 2.87 32.82
CA TRP A 128 21.27 3.21 33.48
C TRP A 128 21.11 4.30 34.55
N TYR A 129 20.32 5.33 34.27
CA TYR A 129 20.01 6.40 35.22
C TYR A 129 19.23 5.87 36.44
N THR A 130 18.25 5.00 36.20
CA THR A 130 17.47 4.38 37.29
C THR A 130 18.36 3.49 38.17
N TRP A 131 19.30 2.78 37.57
CA TRP A 131 20.31 1.98 38.29
C TRP A 131 21.23 2.87 39.14
N ARG A 132 21.71 3.99 38.58
CA ARG A 132 22.58 4.95 39.27
C ARG A 132 21.92 5.56 40.51
N THR A 133 20.61 5.81 40.45
CA THR A 133 19.82 6.44 41.53
C THR A 133 19.29 5.44 42.56
N ARG A 134 19.74 4.17 42.55
CA ARG A 134 19.32 3.12 43.50
C ARG A 134 17.78 2.96 43.60
N GLY A 135 17.05 3.25 42.52
CA GLY A 135 15.60 3.03 42.45
C GLY A 135 14.71 4.21 42.88
N GLU A 136 15.26 5.35 43.32
CA GLU A 136 14.45 6.55 43.59
C GLU A 136 13.79 7.10 42.30
N GLY A 137 14.42 6.87 41.14
CA GLY A 137 13.93 7.27 39.82
C GLY A 137 13.01 6.26 39.12
N TRP A 138 12.08 5.60 39.81
CA TRP A 138 11.20 4.56 39.24
C TRP A 138 10.45 4.98 37.97
N VAL A 139 10.17 6.29 37.82
CA VAL A 139 9.56 6.89 36.63
C VAL A 139 10.40 6.62 35.36
N GLY A 140 11.72 6.65 35.46
CA GLY A 140 12.63 6.37 34.35
C GLY A 140 12.52 4.93 33.85
N ALA A 141 12.43 3.95 34.77
CA ALA A 141 12.21 2.56 34.43
C ALA A 141 10.83 2.32 33.79
N PHE A 142 9.79 2.99 34.29
CA PHE A 142 8.45 2.90 33.69
C PHE A 142 8.44 3.34 32.22
N PHE A 143 9.00 4.52 31.92
CA PHE A 143 9.10 5.00 30.53
C PHE A 143 10.04 4.15 29.67
N GLY A 144 11.14 3.63 30.24
CA GLY A 144 12.04 2.70 29.57
C GLY A 144 11.31 1.45 29.06
N VAL A 145 10.48 0.84 29.91
CA VAL A 145 9.66 -0.33 29.54
C VAL A 145 8.65 0.02 28.44
N GLN A 146 7.95 1.16 28.54
CA GLN A 146 7.00 1.59 27.51
C GLN A 146 7.68 1.80 26.16
N PHE A 147 8.88 2.41 26.13
CA PHE A 147 9.65 2.59 24.91
C PHE A 147 10.05 1.28 24.26
N VAL A 148 10.40 0.26 25.06
CA VAL A 148 10.68 -1.09 24.55
C VAL A 148 9.45 -1.71 23.90
N PHE A 149 8.26 -1.64 24.53
CA PHE A 149 7.03 -2.18 23.94
C PHE A 149 6.62 -1.47 22.66
N VAL A 150 6.71 -0.14 22.62
CA VAL A 150 6.42 0.65 21.41
C VAL A 150 7.42 0.31 20.30
N ALA A 151 8.70 0.18 20.62
CA ALA A 151 9.73 -0.20 19.65
C ALA A 151 9.50 -1.61 19.08
N LEU A 152 9.18 -2.59 19.93
CA LEU A 152 8.84 -3.96 19.49
C LEU A 152 7.63 -3.97 18.56
N ARG A 153 6.59 -3.20 18.88
CA ARG A 153 5.41 -3.06 18.03
C ARG A 153 5.74 -2.44 16.67
N LEU A 154 6.56 -1.39 16.66
CA LEU A 154 7.03 -0.77 15.42
C LEU A 154 7.90 -1.70 14.58
N LEU A 155 8.78 -2.51 15.21
CA LEU A 155 9.55 -3.53 14.50
C LEU A 155 8.63 -4.58 13.88
N HIS A 156 7.68 -5.11 14.65
CA HIS A 156 6.74 -6.11 14.14
C HIS A 156 5.98 -5.61 12.90
N TRP A 157 5.45 -4.38 12.95
CA TRP A 157 4.79 -3.76 11.78
C TRP A 157 5.74 -3.46 10.63
N GLY A 158 6.95 -2.98 10.92
CA GLY A 158 7.98 -2.74 9.90
C GLY A 158 8.40 -4.01 9.16
N TYR A 159 8.59 -5.11 9.88
CA TYR A 159 8.93 -6.42 9.29
C TYR A 159 7.77 -6.99 8.49
N SER A 160 6.54 -6.97 9.03
CA SER A 160 5.34 -7.44 8.32
C SER A 160 5.16 -6.71 6.98
N MET A 161 5.31 -5.37 6.96
CA MET A 161 5.27 -4.61 5.70
C MET A 161 6.40 -5.00 4.73
N LYS A 162 7.60 -5.27 5.24
CA LYS A 162 8.74 -5.69 4.41
C LYS A 162 8.53 -7.08 3.81
N GLU A 163 7.92 -8.00 4.56
CA GLU A 163 7.55 -9.33 4.06
C GLU A 163 6.47 -9.25 2.99
N GLU A 164 5.43 -8.43 3.18
CA GLU A 164 4.43 -8.20 2.15
C GLU A 164 5.04 -7.66 0.86
N LEU A 165 5.95 -6.69 0.95
CA LEU A 165 6.66 -6.15 -0.21
C LEU A 165 7.53 -7.21 -0.89
N ARG A 166 8.26 -8.02 -0.12
CA ARG A 166 9.08 -9.12 -0.65
C ARG A 166 8.21 -10.16 -1.36
N ASN A 167 7.09 -10.55 -0.75
CA ASN A 167 6.17 -11.52 -1.34
C ASN A 167 5.55 -10.99 -2.63
N ARG A 168 5.24 -9.69 -2.72
CA ARG A 168 4.80 -9.05 -3.97
C ARG A 168 5.87 -9.11 -5.06
N LYS A 169 7.13 -8.77 -4.75
CA LYS A 169 8.25 -8.86 -5.72
C LYS A 169 8.40 -10.29 -6.25
N VAL A 170 8.37 -11.28 -5.35
CA VAL A 170 8.44 -12.71 -5.74
C VAL A 170 7.26 -13.09 -6.64
N GLN A 171 6.03 -12.69 -6.30
CA GLN A 171 4.86 -12.99 -7.13
C GLN A 171 4.93 -12.33 -8.51
N SER A 172 5.40 -11.07 -8.60
CA SER A 172 5.58 -10.40 -9.90
C SER A 172 6.63 -11.10 -10.75
N ASP A 173 7.73 -11.57 -10.15
CA ASP A 173 8.79 -12.25 -10.88
C ASP A 173 8.34 -13.62 -11.39
N LEU A 174 7.60 -14.38 -10.57
CA LEU A 174 6.99 -15.65 -10.98
C LEU A 174 6.03 -15.46 -12.16
N ARG A 175 5.20 -14.41 -12.13
CA ARG A 175 4.29 -14.09 -13.25
C ARG A 175 5.05 -13.75 -14.53
N LYS A 176 6.11 -12.93 -14.44
CA LYS A 176 6.97 -12.63 -15.60
C LYS A 176 7.57 -13.91 -16.19
N GLN A 177 8.02 -14.85 -15.36
CA GLN A 177 8.57 -16.13 -15.83
C GLN A 177 7.50 -17.03 -16.48
N GLN A 178 6.27 -17.03 -15.98
CA GLN A 178 5.18 -17.80 -16.60
C GLN A 178 4.82 -17.25 -17.98
N ASN A 179 4.70 -15.94 -18.13
CA ASN A 179 4.39 -15.32 -19.42
C ASN A 179 5.48 -15.56 -20.48
N VAL A 180 6.76 -15.59 -20.09
CA VAL A 180 7.88 -15.91 -21.01
C VAL A 180 7.86 -17.37 -21.48
N ARG A 181 7.30 -18.30 -20.69
CA ARG A 181 7.24 -19.72 -21.07
C ARG A 181 6.05 -20.08 -21.96
N SER A 182 5.04 -19.22 -22.03
CA SER A 182 3.80 -19.46 -22.78
C SER A 182 3.74 -18.79 -24.16
N GLY A 183 4.73 -17.95 -24.50
CA GLY A 183 4.88 -17.34 -25.82
C GLY A 183 6.05 -17.95 -26.58
#